data_AF-A0A9D6F0R9-F1
#
_entry.id   AF-A0A9D6F0R9-F1
#
_cell.length_a   1.000
_cell.length_b   1.000
_cell.length_c   1.000
_cell.angle_alpha   90.00
_cell.angle_beta   90.00
_cell.angle_gamma   90.00
#
_symmetry.space_group_name_H-M   'P 1'
#
loop_
_entity.id
_entity.type
_entity.pdbx_description
1 polymer ?
#
loop_
_entity_poly.entity_id
_entity_poly.type
_entity_poly.pdbx_seq_one_letter_code
_entity_poly.pdbx_strand_id
1 'polypeptide(L)'
;MGWTYPFGSSRKDLIAERTEAREWKAGEMLVKTTCLAKCFRGGSFSGVLWVVWERTFTIDGKEARPTERWIGCDMMEYAKQYEGWGYKDLDESMGPCSWSCPFGYLAMVPIDRNGGNADWRAGVMAYHERQLEKRKARVGQR
;
A
#
# COMPACT_ATOMS: atom_id res chain seq x y z
N MET A 1 -8.49 3.64 14.82
CA MET A 1 -7.18 3.73 14.12
C MET A 1 -6.62 5.14 14.29
N GLY A 2 -5.58 5.29 15.11
CA GLY A 2 -4.91 6.58 15.38
C GLY A 2 -3.64 6.75 14.56
N TRP A 3 -3.00 7.91 14.67
CA TRP A 3 -1.66 8.13 14.13
C TRP A 3 -0.60 7.53 15.05
N THR A 4 0.43 6.94 14.46
CA THR A 4 1.62 6.46 15.15
C THR A 4 2.81 7.31 14.71
N TYR A 5 3.51 7.93 15.66
CA TYR A 5 4.70 8.75 15.41
C TYR A 5 5.93 8.16 16.11
N PRO A 6 6.77 7.40 15.40
CA PRO A 6 8.09 7.07 15.91
C PRO A 6 8.94 8.34 16.02
N PHE A 7 9.47 8.60 17.22
CA PHE A 7 10.24 9.81 17.49
C PHE A 7 11.49 9.90 16.60
N GLY A 8 11.71 11.06 15.98
CA GLY A 8 12.88 11.31 15.13
C GLY A 8 12.96 10.48 13.84
N SER A 9 11.91 9.74 13.47
CA SER A 9 11.94 8.87 12.29
C SER A 9 11.93 9.67 11.00
N SER A 10 12.86 9.35 10.09
CA SER A 10 12.85 9.91 8.75
C SER A 10 11.80 9.21 7.87
N ARG A 11 11.33 9.87 6.81
CA ARG A 11 10.43 9.25 5.82
C ARG A 11 10.99 7.93 5.29
N LYS A 12 12.31 7.88 5.07
CA LYS A 12 12.98 6.71 4.49
C LYS A 12 12.96 5.54 5.48
N ASP A 13 13.27 5.81 6.74
CA ASP A 13 13.30 4.79 7.79
C ASP A 13 11.89 4.26 8.03
N LEU A 14 10.90 5.15 8.09
CA LEU A 14 9.52 4.74 8.23
C LEU A 14 9.04 3.90 7.04
N ILE A 15 9.36 4.27 5.80
CA ILE A 15 9.04 3.43 4.63
C ILE A 15 9.75 2.07 4.73
N ALA A 16 10.99 2.02 5.19
CA ALA A 16 11.74 0.76 5.33
C ALA A 16 11.07 -0.16 6.36
N GLU A 17 10.77 0.36 7.56
CA GLU A 17 10.05 -0.35 8.62
C GLU A 17 8.69 -0.85 8.15
N ARG A 18 7.91 0.04 7.51
CA ARG A 18 6.56 -0.27 7.04
C ARG A 18 6.52 -1.26 5.89
N THR A 19 7.63 -1.50 5.21
CA THR A 19 7.70 -2.45 4.09
C THR A 19 8.60 -3.64 4.37
N GLU A 20 8.99 -3.82 5.63
CA GLU A 20 9.79 -4.95 6.06
C GLU A 20 8.99 -6.25 5.96
N ALA A 21 9.60 -7.28 5.39
CA ALA A 21 9.00 -8.60 5.35
C ALA A 21 8.91 -9.18 6.76
N ARG A 22 7.81 -9.88 7.06
CA ARG A 22 7.56 -10.45 8.38
C ARG A 22 7.31 -11.93 8.27
N GLU A 23 7.82 -12.68 9.23
CA GLU A 23 7.63 -14.12 9.31
C GLU A 23 7.35 -14.49 10.77
N TRP A 24 6.32 -15.30 10.99
CA TRP A 24 5.97 -15.80 12.31
C TRP A 24 5.32 -17.19 12.23
N LYS A 25 5.38 -17.94 13.33
CA LYS A 25 4.69 -19.23 13.46
C LYS A 25 3.33 -19.04 14.13
N ALA A 26 2.30 -19.62 13.53
CA ALA A 26 0.94 -19.72 14.07
C ALA A 26 0.62 -21.21 14.28
N GLY A 27 1.08 -21.76 15.41
CA GLY A 27 1.10 -23.22 15.62
C GLY A 27 2.16 -23.89 14.73
N GLU A 28 1.76 -24.91 13.98
CA GLU A 28 2.61 -25.61 13.00
C GLU A 28 2.74 -24.85 11.67
N MET A 29 1.91 -23.83 11.46
CA MET A 29 1.89 -23.04 10.23
C MET A 29 2.92 -21.90 10.29
N LEU A 30 3.82 -21.85 9.32
CA LEU A 30 4.66 -20.69 9.05
C LEU A 30 3.88 -19.70 8.18
N VAL A 31 3.75 -18.46 8.67
CA VAL A 31 3.13 -17.36 7.95
C VAL A 31 4.22 -16.38 7.55
N LYS A 32 4.33 -16.11 6.25
CA LYS A 32 5.32 -15.16 5.72
C LYS A 32 4.62 -14.10 4.91
N THR A 33 4.86 -12.84 5.27
CA THR A 33 4.35 -11.65 4.58
C THR A 33 5.50 -10.90 3.92
N THR A 34 5.43 -10.71 2.61
CA THR A 34 6.47 -10.05 1.80
C THR A 34 5.92 -8.85 1.03
N CYS A 35 6.71 -7.79 0.96
CA CYS A 35 6.39 -6.61 0.15
C CYS A 35 6.82 -6.89 -1.31
N LEU A 36 5.86 -7.03 -2.22
CA LEU A 36 6.13 -7.24 -3.65
C LEU A 36 6.43 -5.94 -4.38
N ALA A 37 5.73 -4.86 -4.01
CA ALA A 37 5.92 -3.54 -4.60
C ALA A 37 5.58 -2.45 -3.59
N LYS A 38 6.27 -1.31 -3.66
CA LYS A 38 5.97 -0.14 -2.83
C LYS A 38 6.19 1.17 -3.58
N CYS A 39 5.38 2.18 -3.27
CA CYS A 39 5.48 3.51 -3.87
C CYS A 39 4.94 4.56 -2.90
N PHE A 40 5.77 5.55 -2.56
CA PHE A 40 5.32 6.74 -1.87
C PHE A 40 4.83 7.78 -2.88
N ARG A 41 3.62 8.31 -2.68
CA ARG A 41 3.04 9.39 -3.48
C ARG A 41 2.62 10.53 -2.56
N GLY A 42 3.24 11.69 -2.72
CA GLY A 42 2.97 12.85 -1.87
C GLY A 42 4.00 13.95 -2.05
N GLY A 43 3.89 14.96 -1.18
CA GLY A 43 4.81 16.09 -1.12
C GLY A 43 5.93 15.88 -0.10
N SER A 44 6.54 16.99 0.31
CA SER A 44 7.67 17.00 1.25
C SER A 44 7.29 16.67 2.69
N PHE A 45 6.03 16.85 3.09
CA PHE A 45 5.59 16.71 4.49
C PHE A 45 4.40 15.77 4.69
N SER A 46 3.77 15.31 3.61
CA SER A 46 2.67 14.36 3.70
C SER A 46 2.52 13.58 2.39
N GLY A 47 1.93 12.39 2.50
CA GLY A 47 1.69 11.53 1.36
C GLY A 47 1.07 10.21 1.74
N VAL A 48 1.04 9.30 0.78
CA VAL A 48 0.53 7.96 0.94
C VAL A 48 1.59 6.98 0.49
N LEU A 49 1.91 6.01 1.34
CA LEU A 49 2.70 4.84 0.99
C LEU A 49 1.74 3.73 0.53
N TRP A 50 1.82 3.42 -0.75
CA TRP A 50 1.15 2.28 -1.34
C TRP A 50 2.06 1.07 -1.29
N VAL A 51 1.52 -0.09 -0.91
CA VAL A 51 2.28 -1.35 -0.85
C VAL A 51 1.43 -2.47 -1.44
N VAL A 52 2.05 -3.40 -2.15
CA VAL A 52 1.46 -4.69 -2.49
C VAL A 52 2.08 -5.73 -1.58
N TRP A 53 1.25 -6.35 -0.77
CA TRP A 53 1.65 -7.43 0.12
C TRP A 53 1.28 -8.77 -0.47
N GLU A 54 2.12 -9.77 -0.19
CA GLU A 54 1.83 -11.18 -0.38
C GLU A 54 2.00 -11.91 0.95
N ARG A 55 1.07 -12.81 1.26
CA ARG A 55 1.13 -13.64 2.46
C ARG A 55 0.98 -15.11 2.06
N THR A 56 1.98 -15.89 2.44
CA THR A 56 2.01 -17.34 2.22
C THR A 56 1.87 -18.08 3.53
N PHE A 57 1.32 -19.29 3.45
CA PHE A 57 1.03 -20.14 4.59
C PHE A 57 1.59 -21.53 4.31
N THR A 58 2.56 -21.99 5.10
CA THR A 58 3.19 -23.29 4.89
C THR A 58 3.21 -24.15 6.15
N ILE A 59 3.05 -25.46 6.00
CA ILE A 59 3.25 -26.48 7.05
C ILE A 59 4.22 -27.50 6.47
N ASP A 60 5.35 -27.74 7.13
CA ASP A 60 6.42 -28.64 6.67
C ASP A 60 6.86 -28.37 5.21
N GLY A 61 6.90 -27.10 4.83
CA GLY A 61 7.29 -26.66 3.48
C GLY A 61 6.23 -26.84 2.40
N LYS A 62 5.03 -27.33 2.74
CA LYS A 62 3.88 -27.45 1.83
C LYS A 62 2.90 -26.30 2.03
N GLU A 63 2.29 -25.84 0.94
CA GLU A 63 1.24 -24.81 1.00
C GLU A 63 0.05 -25.34 1.81
N ALA A 64 -0.25 -24.64 2.91
CA ALA A 64 -1.33 -25.00 3.83
C ALA A 64 -2.63 -24.23 3.53
N ARG A 65 -2.52 -23.06 2.90
CA ARG A 65 -3.64 -22.21 2.47
C ARG A 65 -3.24 -21.44 1.21
N PRO A 66 -4.22 -21.02 0.38
CA PRO A 66 -3.95 -20.18 -0.76
C PRO A 66 -3.15 -18.93 -0.38
N THR A 67 -2.23 -18.55 -1.25
CA THR A 67 -1.49 -17.30 -1.12
C THR A 67 -2.46 -16.11 -1.21
N GLU A 68 -2.36 -15.21 -0.24
CA GLU A 68 -3.15 -13.99 -0.20
C GLU A 68 -2.32 -12.81 -0.68
N ARG A 69 -2.96 -11.87 -1.37
CA ARG A 69 -2.37 -10.58 -1.73
C ARG A 69 -3.35 -9.48 -1.45
N TRP A 70 -2.85 -8.31 -1.05
CA TRP A 70 -3.67 -7.12 -0.85
C TRP A 70 -2.87 -5.85 -1.11
N ILE A 71 -3.59 -4.76 -1.34
CA ILE A 71 -3.01 -3.43 -1.48
C ILE A 71 -3.10 -2.73 -0.12
N GLY A 72 -1.95 -2.42 0.47
CA GLY A 72 -1.84 -1.59 1.67
C GLY A 72 -1.79 -0.10 1.32
N CYS A 73 -2.33 0.73 2.22
CA CYS A 73 -2.33 2.18 2.13
C CYS A 73 -2.01 2.79 3.50
N ASP A 74 -0.78 3.29 3.66
CA ASP A 74 -0.39 4.00 4.87
C ASP A 74 -0.36 5.50 4.58
N MET A 75 -1.23 6.28 5.24
CA MET A 75 -1.06 7.74 5.24
C MET A 75 0.19 8.07 6.03
N MET A 76 1.02 8.96 5.50
CA MET A 76 2.26 9.39 6.15
C MET A 76 2.29 10.91 6.24
N GLU A 77 2.74 11.42 7.38
CA GLU A 77 2.85 12.85 7.66
C GLU A 77 4.04 13.14 8.56
N TYR A 78 4.72 14.24 8.30
CA TYR A 78 5.73 14.78 9.20
C TYR A 78 5.07 15.62 10.29
N ALA A 79 5.32 15.29 11.56
CA ALA A 79 4.86 16.07 12.70
C ALA A 79 6.04 16.69 13.44
N LYS A 80 6.04 18.03 13.50
CA LYS A 80 7.06 18.81 14.23
C LYS A 80 7.15 18.41 15.71
N GLN A 81 6.03 18.09 16.35
CA GLN A 81 5.98 17.69 17.76
C GLN A 81 6.82 16.44 18.06
N TYR A 82 6.96 15.54 17.09
CA TYR A 82 7.71 14.29 17.23
C TYR A 82 9.05 14.33 16.49
N GLU A 83 9.40 15.49 15.93
CA GLU A 83 10.55 15.71 15.05
C GLU A 83 10.70 14.62 13.96
N GLY A 84 9.58 14.06 13.51
CA GLY A 84 9.59 12.80 12.78
C GLY A 84 8.34 12.55 11.95
N TRP A 85 8.45 11.56 11.09
CA TRP A 85 7.34 11.04 10.29
C TRP A 85 6.51 10.08 11.11
N GLY A 86 5.19 10.20 10.99
CA GLY A 86 4.24 9.22 11.47
C GLY A 86 3.47 8.60 10.32
N TYR A 87 2.75 7.53 10.68
CA TYR A 87 1.86 6.85 9.77
C TYR A 87 0.50 6.58 10.41
N LYS A 88 -0.48 6.36 9.54
CA LYS A 88 -1.79 5.84 9.90
C LYS A 88 -2.17 4.77 8.88
N ASP A 89 -2.31 3.54 9.39
CA ASP A 89 -2.76 2.42 8.59
C ASP A 89 -4.21 2.67 8.13
N LEU A 90 -4.45 2.57 6.82
CA LEU A 90 -5.78 2.52 6.25
C LEU A 90 -6.00 1.16 5.60
N ASP A 91 -7.21 0.65 5.73
CA ASP A 91 -7.66 -0.56 5.06
C ASP A 91 -8.68 -0.23 3.96
N GLU A 92 -8.95 -1.19 3.07
CA GLU A 92 -9.84 -1.00 1.92
C GLU A 92 -11.30 -0.69 2.30
N SER A 93 -11.76 -1.03 3.52
CA SER A 93 -13.13 -0.77 3.99
C SER A 93 -13.38 0.68 4.35
N MET A 94 -12.32 1.42 4.71
CA MET A 94 -12.40 2.86 4.96
C MET A 94 -12.38 3.67 3.66
N GLY A 95 -12.16 2.99 2.52
CA GLY A 95 -11.82 3.60 1.23
C GLY A 95 -10.48 4.30 1.37
N PRO A 96 -9.42 3.89 0.67
CA PRO A 96 -8.23 4.71 0.62
C PRO A 96 -8.65 6.10 0.12
N CYS A 97 -8.56 7.13 0.96
CA CYS A 97 -8.97 8.52 0.68
C CYS A 97 -8.19 9.16 -0.49
N SER A 98 -7.44 8.36 -1.25
CA SER A 98 -6.63 8.75 -2.38
C SER A 98 -6.82 7.77 -3.54
N TRP A 99 -7.19 8.31 -4.69
CA TRP A 99 -7.24 7.61 -5.98
C TRP A 99 -5.85 7.42 -6.62
N SER A 100 -4.79 7.81 -5.91
CA SER A 100 -3.43 7.85 -6.43
C SER A 100 -2.73 6.49 -6.49
N CYS A 101 -3.36 5.39 -6.08
CA CYS A 101 -2.77 4.05 -6.13
C CYS A 101 -2.18 3.75 -7.51
N PRO A 102 -0.94 3.24 -7.64
CA PRO A 102 -0.38 2.85 -8.93
C PRO A 102 -1.26 1.85 -9.69
N PHE A 103 -1.58 2.14 -10.95
CA PHE A 103 -2.46 1.28 -11.77
C PHE A 103 -1.95 -0.18 -11.85
N GLY A 104 -0.64 -0.38 -11.94
CA GLY A 104 -0.04 -1.72 -11.97
C GLY A 104 -0.31 -2.57 -10.73
N TYR A 105 -0.62 -1.96 -9.58
CA TYR A 105 -0.91 -2.72 -8.35
C TYR A 105 -2.25 -3.43 -8.44
N LEU A 106 -3.22 -2.86 -9.17
CA LEU A 106 -4.51 -3.51 -9.44
C LEU A 106 -4.34 -4.82 -10.22
N ALA A 107 -3.35 -4.88 -11.11
CA ALA A 107 -3.02 -6.10 -11.85
C ALA A 107 -2.26 -7.13 -10.98
N MET A 108 -1.49 -6.68 -10.00
CA MET A 108 -0.78 -7.58 -9.07
C MET A 108 -1.70 -8.28 -8.06
N VAL A 109 -2.85 -7.66 -7.77
CA VAL A 109 -3.84 -8.15 -6.81
C VAL A 109 -5.20 -8.27 -7.49
N PRO A 110 -5.47 -9.28 -8.34
CA PRO A 110 -6.74 -9.40 -9.06
C PRO A 110 -7.95 -9.53 -8.11
N ILE A 111 -9.02 -8.78 -8.36
CA ILE A 111 -10.19 -8.73 -7.44
C ILE A 111 -10.94 -10.07 -7.36
N ASP A 112 -10.94 -10.83 -8.46
CA ASP A 112 -11.55 -12.16 -8.58
C ASP A 112 -10.86 -13.21 -7.68
N ARG A 113 -9.56 -13.03 -7.42
CA ARG A 113 -8.76 -13.97 -6.62
C ARG A 113 -8.55 -13.52 -5.19
N ASN A 114 -8.30 -12.22 -5.01
CA ASN A 114 -7.87 -11.66 -3.74
C ASN A 114 -8.96 -10.83 -3.05
N GLY A 115 -10.09 -10.61 -3.71
CA GLY A 115 -11.13 -9.71 -3.23
C GLY A 115 -10.70 -8.26 -3.24
N GLY A 116 -11.38 -7.47 -2.41
CA GLY A 116 -11.15 -6.04 -2.22
C GLY A 116 -12.33 -5.17 -2.62
N ASN A 117 -12.13 -3.85 -2.58
CA ASN A 117 -13.19 -2.88 -2.83
C ASN A 117 -13.32 -2.55 -4.34
N ALA A 118 -14.34 -3.10 -5.00
CA ALA A 118 -14.58 -2.91 -6.43
C ALA A 118 -14.80 -1.44 -6.83
N ASP A 119 -15.61 -0.71 -6.05
CA ASP A 119 -15.92 0.71 -6.29
C ASP A 119 -14.66 1.57 -6.19
N TRP A 120 -13.82 1.27 -5.19
CA TRP A 120 -12.56 1.98 -5.05
C TRP A 120 -11.64 1.73 -6.24
N ARG A 121 -11.52 0.48 -6.70
CA ARG A 121 -10.68 0.15 -7.86
C ARG A 121 -11.18 0.83 -9.13
N ALA A 122 -12.50 0.88 -9.33
CA ALA A 122 -13.10 1.65 -10.43
C ALA A 122 -12.73 3.14 -10.36
N GLY A 123 -12.77 3.73 -9.16
CA GLY A 123 -12.33 5.11 -8.94
C GLY A 123 -10.85 5.35 -9.24
N VAL A 124 -9.96 4.41 -8.88
CA VAL A 124 -8.53 4.46 -9.23
C VAL A 124 -8.35 4.42 -10.75
N MET A 125 -9.02 3.49 -11.44
CA MET A 125 -8.95 3.38 -12.90
C MET A 125 -9.38 4.69 -13.58
N ALA A 126 -10.53 5.23 -13.19
CA ALA A 126 -11.04 6.49 -13.73
C ALA A 126 -10.11 7.68 -13.40
N TYR A 127 -9.46 7.69 -12.24
CA TYR A 127 -8.46 8.71 -11.92
C TYR A 127 -7.27 8.67 -12.87
N HIS A 128 -6.70 7.50 -13.13
CA HIS A 128 -5.56 7.36 -14.06
C HIS A 128 -5.94 7.73 -15.48
N GLU A 129 -7.13 7.33 -15.94
CA GLU A 129 -7.65 7.74 -17.25
C GLU A 129 -7.71 9.27 -17.37
N ARG A 130 -8.31 9.95 -16.38
CA ARG A 130 -8.33 11.43 -16.35
C ARG A 130 -6.93 12.05 -16.35
N GLN A 131 -5.95 11.44 -15.67
CA GLN A 131 -4.57 11.94 -15.68
C GLN A 131 -3.88 11.73 -17.03
N LEU A 132 -4.15 10.61 -17.71
CA LEU A 132 -3.64 10.35 -19.05
C LEU A 132 -4.21 11.35 -20.06
N GLU A 133 -5.51 11.62 -20.03
CA GLU A 133 -6.14 12.60 -20.91
C GLU A 133 -5.58 14.01 -20.69
N LYS A 134 -5.38 14.42 -19.43
CA LYS A 134 -4.70 15.70 -19.11
C LYS A 134 -3.28 15.77 -19.67
N ARG A 135 -2.52 14.67 -19.63
CA ARG A 135 -1.16 14.62 -20.19
C ARG A 135 -1.18 14.72 -21.72
N LYS A 136 -2.07 13.99 -22.39
CA LYS A 136 -2.25 14.07 -23.84
C LYS A 136 -2.62 15.47 -24.30
N ALA A 137 -3.57 16.11 -23.62
CA ALA A 137 -3.98 17.49 -23.91
C ALA A 137 -2.81 18.49 -23.79
N ARG A 138 -1.92 18.32 -22.79
CA ARG A 138 -0.72 19.18 -22.64
C ARG A 138 0.33 18.94 -23.72
N VAL A 139 0.46 17.70 -24.20
CA VAL A 139 1.41 17.36 -25.27
C VAL A 139 0.90 17.82 -26.63
N GLY A 140 -0.40 17.70 -26.90
CA GLY A 140 -1.01 18.15 -28.17
C GLY A 140 -1.19 19.67 -28.30
N GLN A 141 -0.95 20.44 -27.23
CA GLN A 141 -0.92 21.91 -27.24
C GLN A 141 0.49 22.49 -27.44
N ARG A 142 1.49 21.64 -27.69
CA ARG A 142 2.90 21.99 -27.80
C ARG A 142 3.41 21.73 -29.21
#